data_AF-A0AAE1K4N2-F1
#
_entry.id   AF-A0AAE1K4N2-F1
#
_cell.length_a   1.000
_cell.length_b   1.000
_cell.length_c   1.000
_cell.angle_alpha   90.00
_cell.angle_beta   90.00
_cell.angle_gamma   90.00
#
_symmetry.space_group_name_H-M   'P 1'
#
loop_
_entity.id
_entity.type
_entity.pdbx_description
1 polymer ?
#
loop_
_entity_poly.entity_id
_entity_poly.type
_entity_poly.pdbx_seq_one_letter_code
_entity_poly.pdbx_strand_id
1 'polypeptide(L)'
;MPDTVPRPPPLELSADGWKRFEFDWKNYLVAAELTKKPSAVKVAILLSVCGPEAQDRFKSFTWNEDNDACDIDKVMKKFEECTPVENTTVERFKFNSRQQKPGEPIKEYVAELRRLAVTCKFENISSDDIMNQLIWDKIVVGLPDATLRTRLLEEGSEITLNKAIQMIACSEQVRL
;
A
#
# COMPACT_ATOMS: atom_id res chain seq x y z
N MET A 1 2.36 -28.27 -10.88
CA MET A 1 2.57 -27.23 -9.85
C MET A 1 1.74 -27.65 -8.64
N PRO A 2 2.02 -27.25 -7.39
CA PRO A 2 1.03 -27.48 -6.36
C PRO A 2 -0.23 -26.69 -6.78
N ASP A 3 -1.29 -27.41 -7.16
CA ASP A 3 -2.52 -26.89 -7.79
C ASP A 3 -3.36 -26.02 -6.82
N THR A 4 -2.74 -25.53 -5.74
CA THR A 4 -3.39 -24.91 -4.59
C THR A 4 -2.97 -23.46 -4.34
N VAL A 5 -1.90 -22.96 -4.99
CA VAL A 5 -1.45 -21.57 -4.81
C VAL A 5 -2.17 -20.66 -5.80
N PRO A 6 -2.99 -19.70 -5.34
CA PRO A 6 -3.68 -18.77 -6.23
C PRO A 6 -2.67 -17.91 -7.00
N ARG A 7 -2.93 -17.72 -8.30
CA ARG A 7 -2.13 -16.83 -9.15
C ARG A 7 -2.39 -15.37 -8.76
N PRO A 8 -1.40 -14.48 -8.93
CA PRO A 8 -1.64 -13.06 -8.75
C PRO A 8 -2.71 -12.57 -9.74
N PRO A 9 -3.53 -11.57 -9.38
CA PRO A 9 -4.37 -10.86 -10.34
C PRO A 9 -3.52 -10.30 -11.49
N PRO A 10 -4.10 -10.11 -12.70
CA PRO A 10 -3.39 -9.48 -13.81
C PRO A 10 -2.80 -8.12 -13.43
N LEU A 11 -1.68 -7.75 -14.06
CA LEU A 11 -1.01 -6.48 -13.83
C LEU A 11 -1.85 -5.34 -14.42
N GLU A 12 -2.24 -4.40 -13.56
CA GLU A 12 -2.78 -3.11 -13.97
C GLU A 12 -1.62 -2.11 -14.16
N LEU A 13 -1.50 -1.50 -15.34
CA LEU A 13 -0.43 -0.55 -15.67
C LEU A 13 -0.68 0.85 -15.06
N SER A 14 -0.90 0.89 -13.74
CA SER A 14 -1.00 2.10 -12.92
C SER A 14 0.02 2.05 -11.77
N ALA A 15 0.26 3.17 -11.09
CA ALA A 15 1.19 3.22 -9.97
C ALA A 15 0.79 2.25 -8.83
N ASP A 16 -0.49 2.28 -8.43
CA ASP A 16 -1.04 1.39 -7.40
C ASP A 16 -1.11 -0.06 -7.88
N GLY A 17 -1.49 -0.26 -9.15
CA GLY A 17 -1.56 -1.57 -9.79
C GLY A 17 -0.21 -2.28 -9.83
N TRP A 18 0.85 -1.55 -10.17
CA TRP A 18 2.22 -2.08 -10.16
C TRP A 18 2.67 -2.52 -8.77
N LYS A 19 2.53 -1.66 -7.75
CA LYS A 19 2.93 -2.01 -6.37
C LYS A 19 2.21 -3.24 -5.85
N ARG A 20 0.90 -3.32 -6.11
CA ARG A 20 0.09 -4.47 -5.71
C ARG A 20 0.56 -5.73 -6.42
N PHE A 21 0.72 -5.66 -7.74
CA PHE A 21 1.17 -6.79 -8.54
C PHE A 21 2.58 -7.25 -8.15
N GLU A 22 3.51 -6.32 -7.91
CA GLU A 22 4.87 -6.64 -7.47
C GLU A 22 4.87 -7.38 -6.12
N PHE A 23 4.06 -6.93 -5.16
CA PHE A 23 3.88 -7.60 -3.88
C PHE A 23 3.28 -9.01 -4.05
N ASP A 24 2.20 -9.13 -4.81
CA ASP A 24 1.51 -10.40 -5.07
C ASP A 24 2.43 -11.38 -5.83
N TRP A 25 3.22 -10.89 -6.78
CA TRP A 25 4.22 -11.68 -7.52
C TRP A 25 5.31 -12.22 -6.60
N LYS A 26 5.88 -11.40 -5.71
CA LYS A 26 6.90 -11.84 -4.75
C LYS A 26 6.35 -12.93 -3.82
N ASN A 27 5.15 -12.76 -3.30
CA ASN A 27 4.48 -13.77 -2.47
C ASN A 27 4.18 -15.05 -3.26
N TYR A 28 3.70 -14.93 -4.50
CA TYR A 28 3.44 -16.06 -5.37
C TYR A 28 4.70 -16.87 -5.65
N LEU A 29 5.84 -16.22 -5.92
CA LEU A 29 7.11 -16.91 -6.13
C LEU A 29 7.54 -17.76 -4.93
N VAL A 30 7.35 -17.25 -3.72
CA VAL A 30 7.66 -17.97 -2.48
C VAL A 30 6.68 -19.11 -2.25
N ALA A 31 5.38 -18.84 -2.31
CA ALA A 31 4.33 -19.82 -2.02
C ALA A 31 4.31 -20.98 -3.02
N ALA A 32 4.58 -20.71 -4.31
CA ALA A 32 4.65 -21.72 -5.36
C ALA A 32 6.05 -22.36 -5.51
N GLU A 33 6.99 -22.07 -4.60
CA GLU A 33 8.37 -22.57 -4.60
C GLU A 33 9.15 -22.28 -5.91
N LEU A 34 8.82 -21.16 -6.55
CA LEU A 34 9.43 -20.72 -7.80
C LEU A 34 10.71 -19.89 -7.60
N THR A 35 11.02 -19.52 -6.35
CA THR A 35 12.15 -18.64 -6.01
C THR A 35 13.49 -19.17 -6.52
N LYS A 36 13.69 -20.50 -6.57
CA LYS A 36 14.93 -21.15 -7.04
C LYS A 36 14.94 -21.46 -8.55
N LYS A 37 13.86 -21.17 -9.29
CA LYS A 37 13.80 -21.44 -10.73
C LYS A 37 14.72 -20.49 -11.51
N PRO A 38 15.22 -20.90 -12.70
CA PRO A 38 16.00 -20.02 -13.56
C PRO A 38 15.25 -18.73 -13.91
N SER A 39 16.00 -17.65 -14.13
CA SER A 39 15.43 -16.32 -14.41
C SER A 39 14.46 -16.33 -15.60
N ALA A 40 14.86 -16.97 -16.70
CA ALA A 40 14.02 -17.12 -17.90
C ALA A 40 12.70 -17.86 -17.62
N VAL A 41 12.70 -18.85 -16.71
CA VAL A 41 11.48 -19.56 -16.31
C VAL A 41 10.56 -18.64 -15.51
N LYS A 42 11.12 -17.82 -14.61
CA LYS A 42 10.33 -16.82 -13.87
C LYS A 42 9.72 -15.79 -14.81
N VAL A 43 10.44 -15.34 -15.85
CA VAL A 43 9.89 -14.44 -16.87
C VAL A 43 8.74 -15.10 -17.63
N ALA A 44 8.90 -16.35 -18.09
CA ALA A 44 7.82 -17.06 -18.77
C ALA A 44 6.56 -17.20 -17.89
N ILE A 45 6.75 -17.48 -16.59
CA ILE A 45 5.64 -17.55 -15.63
C ILE A 45 5.02 -16.17 -15.42
N LEU A 46 5.82 -15.12 -15.24
CA LEU A 46 5.37 -13.74 -15.11
C LEU A 46 4.47 -13.36 -16.30
N LEU A 47 4.95 -13.59 -17.53
CA LEU A 47 4.20 -13.30 -18.75
C LEU A 47 2.90 -14.12 -18.85
N SER A 48 2.85 -15.32 -18.26
CA SER A 48 1.63 -16.13 -18.24
C SER A 48 0.55 -15.62 -17.27
N VAL A 49 0.92 -14.76 -16.31
CA VAL A 49 -0.01 -14.26 -15.27
C VAL A 49 -0.23 -12.75 -15.33
N CYS A 50 0.66 -11.97 -15.94
CA CYS A 50 0.57 -10.51 -15.96
C CYS A 50 -0.61 -9.98 -16.81
N GLY A 51 -1.21 -10.82 -17.67
CA GLY A 51 -2.36 -10.46 -18.48
C GLY A 51 -1.98 -9.81 -19.83
N PRO A 52 -2.96 -9.68 -20.75
CA PRO A 52 -2.71 -9.34 -22.15
C PRO A 52 -2.12 -7.94 -22.34
N GLU A 53 -2.60 -6.94 -21.59
CA GLU A 53 -2.09 -5.56 -21.70
C GLU A 53 -0.60 -5.48 -21.32
N ALA A 54 -0.22 -6.14 -20.22
CA ALA A 54 1.17 -6.22 -19.79
C ALA A 54 2.04 -7.05 -20.76
N GLN A 55 1.49 -8.10 -21.38
CA GLN A 55 2.20 -8.85 -22.42
C GLN A 55 2.49 -8.00 -23.67
N ASP A 56 1.52 -7.20 -24.12
CA ASP A 56 1.71 -6.30 -25.26
C ASP A 56 2.71 -5.19 -24.91
N ARG A 57 2.66 -4.69 -23.68
CA ARG A 57 3.66 -3.77 -23.14
C ARG A 57 5.06 -4.38 -23.14
N PHE A 58 5.21 -5.64 -22.72
CA PHE A 58 6.49 -6.36 -22.75
C PHE A 58 7.08 -6.45 -24.15
N LYS A 59 6.25 -6.72 -25.17
CA LYS A 59 6.70 -6.79 -26.58
C LYS A 59 7.24 -5.45 -27.10
N SER A 60 6.83 -4.33 -26.52
CA SER A 60 7.32 -3.00 -26.86
C SER A 60 8.64 -2.62 -26.18
N PHE A 61 9.11 -3.41 -25.21
CA PHE A 61 10.33 -3.09 -24.48
C PHE A 61 11.56 -3.23 -25.39
N THR A 62 12.46 -2.25 -25.25
CA THR A 62 13.79 -2.28 -25.84
C THR A 62 14.79 -2.75 -24.79
N TRP A 63 15.70 -3.61 -25.23
CA TRP A 63 16.69 -4.28 -24.41
C TRP A 63 18.10 -3.89 -24.89
N ASN A 64 19.05 -3.82 -23.95
CA ASN A 64 20.42 -3.45 -24.28
C ASN A 64 21.26 -4.67 -24.68
N GLU A 65 20.94 -5.83 -24.09
CA GLU A 65 21.59 -7.11 -24.36
C GLU A 65 20.53 -8.17 -24.70
N ASP A 66 20.91 -9.15 -25.55
CA ASP A 66 20.01 -10.21 -26.03
C ASP A 66 19.35 -11.02 -24.90
N ASN A 67 20.02 -11.13 -23.75
CA ASN A 67 19.53 -11.90 -22.60
C ASN A 67 18.72 -11.07 -21.59
N ASP A 68 18.59 -9.75 -21.76
CA ASP A 68 17.89 -8.91 -20.79
C ASP A 68 16.41 -9.30 -20.66
N ALA A 69 15.77 -9.66 -21.78
CA ALA A 69 14.38 -10.09 -21.82
C ALA A 69 14.13 -11.39 -21.04
N CYS A 70 15.19 -12.13 -20.70
CA CYS A 70 15.14 -13.37 -19.93
C CYS A 70 15.53 -13.17 -18.46
N ASP A 71 15.88 -11.95 -18.05
CA ASP A 71 16.26 -11.59 -16.70
C ASP A 71 15.07 -10.98 -15.94
N ILE A 72 14.54 -11.71 -14.95
CA ILE A 72 13.38 -11.28 -14.18
C ILE A 72 13.57 -9.91 -13.53
N ASP A 73 14.77 -9.56 -13.06
CA ASP A 73 14.99 -8.30 -12.38
C ASP A 73 14.96 -7.14 -13.38
N LYS A 74 15.54 -7.33 -14.58
CA LYS A 74 15.48 -6.35 -15.67
C LYS A 74 14.05 -6.19 -16.20
N VAL A 75 13.30 -7.30 -16.33
CA VAL A 75 11.90 -7.28 -16.76
C VAL A 75 11.01 -6.56 -15.76
N MET A 76 11.13 -6.86 -14.46
CA MET A 76 10.37 -6.17 -13.41
C MET A 76 10.68 -4.68 -13.41
N LYS A 77 11.96 -4.30 -13.54
CA LYS A 77 12.36 -2.89 -13.62
C LYS A 77 11.76 -2.17 -14.84
N LYS A 78 11.72 -2.81 -16.01
CA LYS A 78 11.06 -2.22 -17.19
C LYS A 78 9.58 -1.98 -16.96
N PHE A 79 8.88 -2.91 -16.32
CA PHE A 79 7.48 -2.68 -15.96
C PHE A 79 7.33 -1.51 -14.99
N GLU A 80 8.16 -1.43 -13.93
CA GLU A 80 8.19 -0.30 -13.00
C GLU A 80 8.38 1.05 -13.73
N GLU A 81 9.41 1.15 -14.57
CA GLU A 81 9.74 2.35 -15.36
C GLU A 81 8.62 2.77 -16.32
N CYS A 82 7.85 1.79 -16.82
CA CYS A 82 6.80 2.03 -17.80
C CYS A 82 5.44 2.35 -17.16
N THR A 83 5.31 2.11 -15.85
CA THR A 83 4.14 2.53 -15.08
C THR A 83 4.25 3.99 -14.65
N PRO A 84 3.15 4.75 -14.69
CA PRO A 84 3.15 6.13 -14.22
C PRO A 84 3.66 6.24 -12.78
N VAL A 85 4.48 7.24 -12.52
CA VAL A 85 4.94 7.54 -11.16
C VAL A 85 3.74 7.98 -10.32
N GLU A 86 3.64 7.42 -9.12
CA GLU A 86 2.64 7.81 -8.13
C GLU A 86 2.70 9.32 -7.84
N ASN A 87 1.56 10.00 -8.01
CA ASN A 87 1.45 11.42 -7.68
C ASN A 87 1.31 11.57 -6.16
N THR A 88 2.44 11.81 -5.49
CA THR A 88 2.50 11.96 -4.03
C THR A 88 1.60 13.08 -3.52
N THR A 89 1.35 14.13 -4.31
CA THR A 89 0.41 15.20 -3.97
C THR A 89 -1.03 14.67 -3.91
N VAL A 90 -1.43 13.80 -4.84
CA VAL A 90 -2.75 13.15 -4.81
C VAL A 90 -2.88 12.23 -3.61
N GLU A 91 -1.86 11.44 -3.29
CA GLU A 91 -1.88 10.54 -2.12
C GLU A 91 -1.97 11.32 -0.81
N ARG A 92 -1.15 12.38 -0.67
CA ARG A 92 -1.22 13.28 0.48
C ARG A 92 -2.57 13.98 0.57
N PHE A 93 -3.17 14.35 -0.57
CA PHE A 93 -4.53 14.90 -0.60
C PHE A 93 -5.57 13.89 -0.10
N LYS A 94 -5.50 12.63 -0.53
CA LYS A 94 -6.40 11.55 -0.05
C LYS A 94 -6.27 11.35 1.46
N PHE A 95 -5.04 11.25 1.97
CA PHE A 95 -4.76 11.11 3.41
C PHE A 95 -5.29 12.32 4.20
N ASN A 96 -4.97 13.54 3.76
CA ASN A 96 -5.38 14.76 4.45
C ASN A 96 -6.88 15.02 4.38
N SER A 97 -7.55 14.60 3.30
CA SER A 97 -9.00 14.76 3.13
C SER A 97 -9.81 13.67 3.83
N ARG A 98 -9.17 12.61 4.32
CA ARG A 98 -9.87 11.55 5.06
C ARG A 98 -10.43 12.09 6.38
N GLN A 99 -11.71 11.80 6.59
CA GLN A 99 -12.51 12.10 7.79
C GLN A 99 -13.14 10.81 8.28
N GLN A 100 -13.29 10.58 9.59
CA GLN A 100 -14.01 9.40 10.10
C GLN A 100 -15.43 9.42 9.57
N LYS A 101 -15.88 8.31 8.97
CA LYS A 101 -17.24 8.20 8.43
C LYS A 101 -18.24 8.06 9.58
N PRO A 102 -19.51 8.50 9.40
CA PRO A 102 -20.55 8.23 10.39
C PRO A 102 -20.66 6.73 10.69
N GLY A 103 -20.53 6.37 11.97
CA GLY A 103 -20.59 4.98 12.43
C GLY A 103 -19.35 4.12 12.15
N GLU A 104 -18.30 4.68 11.55
CA GLU A 104 -17.03 3.96 11.38
C GLU A 104 -16.29 3.85 12.71
N PRO A 105 -15.96 2.64 13.21
CA PRO A 105 -15.18 2.48 14.43
C PRO A 105 -13.79 3.10 14.31
N ILE A 106 -13.26 3.69 15.39
CA ILE A 106 -11.92 4.31 15.37
C ILE A 106 -10.82 3.37 14.90
N LYS A 107 -10.93 2.07 15.19
CA LYS A 107 -9.96 1.07 14.75
C LYS A 107 -9.90 0.94 13.22
N GLU A 108 -11.05 0.96 12.56
CA GLU A 108 -11.13 0.92 11.09
C GLU A 108 -10.63 2.22 10.49
N TYR A 109 -11.00 3.36 11.08
CA TYR A 109 -10.51 4.67 10.64
C TYR A 109 -8.97 4.75 10.70
N VAL A 110 -8.37 4.32 11.82
CA VAL A 110 -6.91 4.29 12.00
C VAL A 110 -6.23 3.33 11.02
N ALA A 111 -6.81 2.15 10.79
CA ALA A 111 -6.27 1.20 9.82
C ALA A 111 -6.22 1.80 8.40
N GLU A 112 -7.28 2.52 8.01
CA GLU A 112 -7.32 3.19 6.71
C GLU A 112 -6.35 4.38 6.63
N LEU A 113 -6.20 5.16 7.71
CA LEU A 113 -5.17 6.21 7.78
C LEU A 113 -3.75 5.64 7.62
N ARG A 114 -3.44 4.51 8.29
CA ARG A 114 -2.16 3.80 8.12
C ARG A 114 -1.95 3.38 6.67
N ARG A 115 -2.98 2.81 6.04
CA ARG A 115 -2.92 2.38 4.64
C ARG A 115 -2.62 3.54 3.69
N LEU A 116 -3.29 4.69 3.87
CA LEU A 116 -3.09 5.90 3.06
C LEU A 116 -1.73 6.57 3.31
N ALA A 117 -1.22 6.53 4.55
CA ALA A 117 0.06 7.15 4.89
C ALA A 117 1.26 6.50 4.16
N VAL A 118 1.20 5.20 3.87
CA VAL A 118 2.27 4.45 3.19
C VAL A 118 2.57 5.00 1.78
N THR A 119 1.55 5.44 1.04
CA THR A 119 1.69 5.95 -0.34
C THR A 119 2.05 7.43 -0.40
N CYS A 120 1.96 8.15 0.72
CA CYS A 120 2.23 9.59 0.77
C CYS A 120 3.73 9.95 0.62
N LYS A 121 4.64 8.97 0.72
CA LYS A 121 6.10 9.13 0.67
C LYS A 121 6.55 10.36 1.49
N PHE A 122 6.09 10.48 2.73
CA PHE A 122 6.69 11.45 3.65
C PHE A 122 8.16 11.02 3.86
N GLU A 123 9.08 11.96 3.78
CA GLU A 123 10.50 11.67 3.99
C GLU A 123 10.68 11.14 5.43
N ASN A 124 11.53 10.13 5.61
CA ASN A 124 11.83 9.52 6.92
C ASN A 124 10.68 8.77 7.64
N ILE A 125 9.69 8.18 6.93
CA ILE A 125 8.65 7.30 7.54
C ILE A 125 9.23 6.05 8.24
N SER A 126 10.53 5.77 8.12
CA SER A 126 11.17 4.58 8.71
C SER A 126 11.12 4.50 10.24
N SER A 127 10.70 5.56 10.94
CA SER A 127 10.33 5.47 12.36
C SER A 127 8.82 5.41 12.50
N ASP A 128 8.33 4.38 13.20
CA ASP A 128 6.93 4.26 13.62
C ASP A 128 6.42 5.56 14.28
N ASP A 129 7.31 6.36 14.85
CA ASP A 129 7.05 7.64 15.51
C ASP A 129 6.44 8.70 14.57
N ILE A 130 6.99 8.91 13.36
CA ILE A 130 6.46 9.92 12.42
C ILE A 130 5.09 9.49 11.89
N MET A 131 4.93 8.20 11.57
CA MET A 131 3.63 7.68 11.14
C MET A 131 2.59 7.86 12.25
N ASN A 132 2.95 7.57 13.50
CA ASN A 132 2.03 7.73 14.63
C ASN A 132 1.66 9.20 14.88
N GLN A 133 2.59 10.14 14.70
CA GLN A 133 2.32 11.58 14.78
C GLN A 133 1.35 12.05 13.68
N LEU A 134 1.59 11.65 12.42
CA LEU A 134 0.70 12.01 11.32
C LEU A 134 -0.72 11.46 11.50
N ILE A 135 -0.82 10.22 11.99
CA ILE A 135 -2.13 9.61 12.30
C ILE A 135 -2.80 10.34 13.46
N TRP A 136 -2.05 10.69 14.50
CA TRP A 136 -2.57 11.48 15.61
C TRP A 136 -3.17 12.81 15.14
N ASP A 137 -2.41 13.58 14.35
CA ASP A 137 -2.88 14.86 13.80
C ASP A 137 -4.16 14.66 12.97
N LYS A 138 -4.21 13.57 12.19
CA LYS A 138 -5.38 13.21 11.40
C LYS A 138 -6.58 12.74 12.20
N ILE A 139 -6.38 12.07 13.34
CA ILE A 139 -7.47 11.73 14.25
C ILE A 139 -8.05 13.02 14.82
N VAL A 140 -7.23 13.91 15.35
CA VAL A 140 -7.70 15.18 15.95
C VAL A 140 -8.50 15.99 14.93
N VAL A 141 -8.00 16.16 13.70
CA VAL A 141 -8.71 16.91 12.66
C VAL A 141 -9.94 16.15 12.13
N GLY A 142 -9.83 14.83 12.00
CA GLY A 142 -10.81 13.99 11.30
C GLY A 142 -11.96 13.43 12.14
N LEU A 143 -11.95 13.69 13.45
CA LEU A 143 -13.00 13.27 14.37
C LEU A 143 -14.26 14.15 14.24
N PRO A 144 -15.45 13.56 14.04
CA PRO A 144 -16.71 14.30 13.96
C PRO A 144 -17.18 14.81 15.33
N ASP A 145 -16.81 14.10 16.40
CA ASP A 145 -17.17 14.46 17.76
C ASP A 145 -16.29 15.60 18.30
N ALA A 146 -16.86 16.81 18.31
CA ALA A 146 -16.18 18.00 18.79
C ALA A 146 -15.81 17.93 20.28
N THR A 147 -16.64 17.32 21.13
CA THR A 147 -16.36 17.21 22.57
C THR A 147 -15.18 16.29 22.82
N LEU A 148 -15.15 15.13 22.16
CA LEU A 148 -14.03 14.21 22.25
C LEU A 148 -12.75 14.79 21.65
N ARG A 149 -12.86 15.51 20.53
CA ARG A 149 -11.73 16.25 19.95
C ARG A 149 -11.16 17.28 20.91
N THR A 150 -12.00 18.06 21.60
CA THR A 150 -11.54 19.02 22.62
C THR A 150 -10.81 18.30 23.75
N ARG A 151 -11.35 17.20 24.25
CA ARG A 151 -10.69 16.40 25.30
C ARG A 151 -9.32 15.86 24.87
N LEU A 152 -9.19 15.41 23.62
CA LEU A 152 -7.90 14.96 23.08
C LEU A 152 -6.89 16.11 22.98
N LEU A 153 -7.34 17.31 22.61
CA LEU A 153 -6.51 18.52 22.55
C LEU A 153 -6.06 18.99 23.95
N GLU A 154 -6.91 18.83 24.97
CA GLU A 154 -6.57 19.15 26.37
C GLU A 154 -5.50 18.21 26.93
N GLU A 155 -5.54 16.92 26.58
CA GLU A 155 -4.51 15.95 26.95
C GLU A 155 -3.19 16.19 26.18
N GLY A 156 -3.29 16.68 24.94
CA GLY A 156 -2.15 17.19 24.16
C GLY A 156 -1.00 16.19 24.01
N SER A 157 0.23 16.68 24.22
CA SER A 157 1.48 15.90 24.09
C SER A 157 1.68 14.82 25.16
N GLU A 158 0.84 14.79 26.20
CA GLU A 158 0.98 13.85 27.32
C GLU A 158 0.42 12.45 27.01
N ILE A 159 -0.22 12.27 25.85
CA ILE A 159 -0.84 10.99 25.50
C ILE A 159 -0.29 10.39 24.20
N THR A 160 -0.18 9.07 24.22
CA THR A 160 0.23 8.31 23.03
C THR A 160 -0.94 8.11 22.10
N LEU A 161 -0.65 7.83 20.82
CA LEU A 161 -1.66 7.45 19.84
C LEU A 161 -2.54 6.30 20.34
N ASN A 162 -1.95 5.29 20.98
CA ASN A 162 -2.70 4.16 21.54
C ASN A 162 -3.69 4.58 22.63
N LYS A 163 -3.30 5.51 23.51
CA LYS A 163 -4.19 6.03 24.56
C LYS A 163 -5.35 6.83 23.93
N ALA A 164 -5.11 7.64 22.91
CA ALA A 164 -6.20 8.30 22.16
C ALA A 164 -7.19 7.30 21.57
N ILE A 165 -6.68 6.28 20.86
CA ILE A 165 -7.51 5.25 20.23
C ILE A 165 -8.39 4.57 21.29
N GLN A 166 -7.83 4.25 22.46
CA GLN A 166 -8.59 3.68 23.58
C GLN A 166 -9.67 4.63 24.10
N MET A 167 -9.35 5.90 24.32
CA MET A 167 -10.32 6.91 24.78
C MET A 167 -11.50 7.05 23.81
N ILE A 168 -11.22 7.08 22.51
CA ILE A 168 -12.24 7.18 21.46
C ILE A 168 -13.08 5.90 21.43
N ALA A 169 -12.44 4.72 21.44
CA ALA A 169 -13.14 3.45 21.43
C ALA A 169 -14.05 3.26 22.66
N CYS A 170 -13.63 3.72 23.85
CA CYS A 170 -14.49 3.73 25.04
C CYS A 170 -15.69 4.66 24.88
N SER A 171 -15.51 5.84 24.28
CA SER A 171 -16.61 6.78 23.99
C SER A 171 -17.63 6.19 23.01
N GLU A 172 -17.16 5.45 21.99
CA GLU A 172 -18.01 4.74 21.02
C GLU A 172 -18.89 3.67 21.68
N GLN A 173 -18.37 2.94 22.69
CA GLN A 173 -19.12 1.89 23.41
C GLN A 173 -20.22 2.44 24.33
N VAL A 174 -20.02 3.62 24.91
CA VAL A 174 -20.98 4.25 25.83
C VAL A 174 -22.18 4.86 25.07
N ARG A 175 -22.06 5.03 23.75
CA ARG A 175 -23.09 5.66 22.89
C ARG A 175 -24.01 4.66 22.19
N LEU A 176 -23.80 3.35 22.39
CA LEU A 176 -24.72 2.28 22.01
C LEU A 176 -25.82 2.11 23.07
#